data_AF-A0A151UFY1-F1
#
_entry.id   AF-A0A151UFY1-F1
#
_cell.length_a   1.000
_cell.length_b   1.000
_cell.length_c   1.000
_cell.angle_alpha   90.00
_cell.angle_beta   90.00
_cell.angle_gamma   90.00
#
_symmetry.space_group_name_H-M   'P 1'
#
loop_
_entity.id
_entity.type
_entity.pdbx_description
1 polymer ?
#
loop_
_entity_poly.entity_id
_entity_poly.type
_entity_poly.pdbx_seq_one_letter_code
_entity_poly.pdbx_strand_id
1 'polypeptide(L)'
;MRSGIPHAVCLFLWISVTLFSKSNAGSLVVYWGQNADEGSLTSTCRRGRFQIVNIAFLSTFGNGTQPQINLAGHCDSSSNSCKRLGQSIKKCQRRGTKVYLEFICFVPFYYLLLSFLIFL
;
A
#
# COMPACT_ATOMS: atom_id res chain seq x y z
N MET A 1 -11.24 42.15 41.66
CA MET A 1 -10.77 40.76 41.52
C MET A 1 -10.04 40.64 40.19
N ARG A 2 -8.71 40.77 40.18
CA ARG A 2 -7.90 40.74 38.95
C ARG A 2 -7.09 39.45 39.00
N SER A 3 -7.63 38.39 38.41
CA SER A 3 -6.99 37.08 38.33
C SER A 3 -5.79 37.18 37.39
N GLY A 4 -4.62 37.49 37.94
CA GLY A 4 -3.34 37.48 37.23
C GLY A 4 -2.88 36.06 37.00
N ILE A 5 -3.34 35.44 35.91
CA ILE A 5 -2.78 34.17 35.45
C ILE A 5 -1.29 34.43 35.14
N PRO A 6 -0.35 33.68 35.73
CA PRO A 6 1.07 33.91 35.50
C PRO A 6 1.36 33.71 34.01
N HIS A 7 2.07 34.65 33.37
CA HIS A 7 2.44 34.55 31.95
C HIS A 7 3.12 33.21 31.61
N ALA A 8 3.88 32.66 32.56
CA ALA A 8 4.51 31.34 32.46
C ALA A 8 3.51 30.18 32.35
N VAL A 9 2.35 30.27 33.01
CA VAL A 9 1.28 29.26 32.92
C VAL A 9 0.65 29.31 31.53
N CYS A 10 0.39 30.50 31.00
CA CYS A 10 -0.10 30.65 29.62
C CYS A 10 0.89 30.10 28.60
N LEU A 11 2.19 30.39 28.77
CA LEU A 11 3.25 29.90 27.88
C LEU A 11 3.36 28.36 27.92
N PHE A 12 3.31 27.78 29.11
CA PHE A 12 3.34 26.32 29.32
C PHE A 12 2.13 25.61 28.68
N LEU A 13 0.93 26.20 28.81
CA LEU A 13 -0.28 25.69 28.17
C LEU A 13 -0.19 25.77 26.64
N TRP A 14 0.40 26.84 26.09
CA TRP A 14 0.56 27.02 24.65
C TRP A 14 1.54 26.00 24.05
N ILE A 15 2.68 25.77 24.71
CA ILE A 15 3.65 24.73 24.33
C ILE A 15 3.01 23.33 24.44
N SER A 16 2.21 23.08 25.47
CA SER A 16 1.53 21.80 25.63
C SER A 16 0.59 21.51 24.45
N VAL A 17 -0.17 22.50 23.96
CA VAL A 17 -1.08 22.33 22.82
C VAL A 17 -0.36 21.99 21.51
N THR A 18 0.85 22.52 21.27
CA THR A 18 1.60 22.24 20.03
C THR A 18 2.22 20.83 20.01
N LEU A 19 2.61 20.29 21.17
CA LEU A 19 3.20 18.94 21.29
C LEU A 19 2.19 17.81 21.00
N PHE A 20 0.88 18.04 21.14
CA PHE A 20 -0.16 17.04 20.84
C PHE A 20 -0.63 17.06 19.38
N SER A 21 0.20 17.53 18.46
CA SER A 21 -0.10 17.48 17.03
C SER A 21 -0.05 16.03 16.54
N LYS A 22 -1.16 15.52 16.00
CA LYS A 22 -1.17 14.22 15.31
C LYS A 22 -0.24 14.29 14.11
N SER A 23 0.84 13.51 14.13
CA SER A 23 1.62 13.26 12.91
C SER A 23 0.76 12.46 11.94
N ASN A 24 0.69 12.89 10.68
CA ASN A 24 0.14 12.06 9.62
C ASN A 24 1.11 10.90 9.39
N ALA A 25 0.83 9.76 10.02
CA ALA A 25 1.53 8.53 9.67
C ALA A 25 1.34 8.27 8.17
N GLY A 26 2.44 8.04 7.45
CA GLY A 26 2.40 7.74 6.03
C GLY A 26 1.49 6.54 5.71
N SER A 27 1.08 6.41 4.45
CA SER A 27 0.32 5.24 4.00
C SER A 27 1.21 4.00 4.01
N LEU A 28 0.76 2.93 4.67
CA LEU A 28 1.43 1.64 4.68
C LEU A 28 1.09 0.87 3.40
N VAL A 29 2.14 0.41 2.74
CA VAL A 29 2.10 -0.34 1.47
C VAL A 29 2.47 -1.79 1.73
N VAL A 30 1.82 -2.74 1.06
CA VAL A 30 2.19 -4.15 1.08
C VAL A 30 2.27 -4.71 -0.33
N TYR A 31 3.27 -5.56 -0.57
CA TYR A 31 3.38 -6.38 -1.76
C TYR A 31 2.67 -7.71 -1.53
N TRP A 32 1.82 -8.11 -2.47
CA TRP A 32 1.05 -9.35 -2.40
C TRP A 32 1.13 -10.11 -3.72
N GLY A 33 1.28 -11.43 -3.67
CA GLY A 33 1.15 -12.30 -4.82
C GLY A 33 2.32 -13.24 -5.06
N GLN A 34 3.44 -13.12 -4.35
CA GLN A 34 4.64 -13.95 -4.60
C GLN A 34 4.86 -15.07 -3.59
N ASN A 35 3.99 -15.20 -2.58
CA ASN A 35 4.05 -16.31 -1.62
C ASN A 35 2.67 -16.93 -1.46
N ALA A 36 2.51 -18.21 -1.81
CA ALA A 36 1.23 -18.92 -1.70
C ALA A 36 0.67 -18.92 -0.26
N ASP A 37 1.54 -18.86 0.74
CA ASP A 37 1.18 -18.93 2.16
C ASP A 37 0.87 -17.56 2.80
N GLU A 38 0.95 -16.46 2.04
CA GLU A 38 0.64 -15.11 2.55
C GLU A 38 -0.86 -14.87 2.77
N GLY A 39 -1.68 -15.82 2.33
CA GLY A 39 -3.14 -15.78 2.37
C GLY A 39 -3.76 -14.97 1.23
N SER A 40 -5.09 -14.91 1.22
CA SER A 40 -5.83 -14.25 0.13
C SER A 40 -5.72 -12.72 0.15
N LEU A 41 -5.78 -12.09 -1.04
CA LEU A 41 -5.86 -10.63 -1.18
C LEU A 41 -7.02 -10.02 -0.35
N THR A 42 -8.17 -10.71 -0.33
CA THR A 42 -9.33 -10.27 0.47
C THR A 42 -8.99 -10.24 1.97
N SER A 43 -8.29 -11.25 2.49
CA SER A 43 -7.87 -11.25 3.89
C SER A 43 -6.85 -10.16 4.21
N THR A 44 -5.93 -9.87 3.29
CA THR A 44 -4.94 -8.79 3.44
C THR A 44 -5.63 -7.43 3.58
N CYS A 45 -6.59 -7.12 2.70
CA CYS A 45 -7.34 -5.86 2.78
C CYS A 45 -8.31 -5.82 3.98
N ARG A 46 -8.86 -6.96 4.40
CA ARG A 46 -9.78 -7.03 5.56
C ARG A 46 -9.08 -6.68 6.88
N ARG A 47 -7.77 -6.93 7.01
CA ARG A 47 -7.00 -6.57 8.21
C ARG A 47 -6.95 -5.05 8.45
N GLY A 48 -7.20 -4.23 7.43
CA GLY A 48 -7.28 -2.77 7.55
C GLY A 48 -5.94 -2.09 7.91
N ARG A 49 -4.83 -2.82 7.82
CA ARG A 49 -3.49 -2.31 8.15
C ARG A 49 -2.85 -1.51 7.02
N PHE A 50 -3.21 -1.83 5.77
CA PHE A 50 -2.57 -1.31 4.57
C PHE A 50 -3.53 -0.41 3.79
N GLN A 51 -3.09 0.81 3.48
CA GLN A 51 -3.83 1.75 2.63
C GLN A 51 -3.57 1.48 1.15
N ILE A 52 -2.45 0.81 0.82
CA ILE A 52 -2.05 0.48 -0.54
C ILE A 52 -1.60 -0.99 -0.61
N VAL A 53 -2.05 -1.69 -1.65
CA VAL A 53 -1.61 -3.05 -1.99
C VAL A 53 -1.05 -3.07 -3.41
N ASN A 54 0.19 -3.52 -3.54
CA ASN A 54 0.87 -3.71 -4.82
C ASN A 54 0.82 -5.20 -5.16
N ILE A 55 0.10 -5.54 -6.24
CA ILE A 55 -0.02 -6.92 -6.72
C ILE A 55 1.21 -7.24 -7.57
N ALA A 56 2.03 -8.18 -7.11
CA ALA A 56 3.27 -8.60 -7.75
C ALA A 56 3.11 -10.03 -8.34
N PHE A 57 3.31 -10.25 -9.63
CA PHE A 57 3.65 -9.24 -10.66
C PHE A 57 3.15 -9.62 -12.07
N LEU A 58 3.08 -8.63 -12.96
CA LEU A 58 2.93 -8.87 -14.39
C LEU A 58 4.28 -9.30 -14.97
N SER A 59 4.40 -10.59 -15.31
CA SER A 59 5.66 -11.23 -15.70
C SER A 59 5.99 -11.08 -17.18
N THR A 60 4.97 -10.96 -18.01
CA THR A 60 5.14 -10.84 -19.46
C THR A 60 4.31 -9.66 -19.94
N PHE A 61 4.95 -8.72 -20.62
CA PHE A 61 4.30 -7.57 -21.25
C PHE A 61 5.17 -7.02 -22.38
N GLY A 62 4.56 -6.29 -23.32
CA GLY A 62 5.26 -5.64 -24.43
C GLY A 62 5.42 -6.53 -25.67
N ASN A 63 5.99 -5.95 -26.74
CA ASN A 63 6.29 -6.61 -28.01
C ASN A 63 5.13 -7.42 -28.65
N GLY A 64 3.88 -6.94 -28.50
CA GLY A 64 2.69 -7.63 -29.01
C GLY A 64 2.34 -8.94 -28.28
N THR A 65 3.04 -9.28 -27.20
CA THR A 65 2.76 -10.47 -26.40
C THR A 65 1.53 -10.27 -25.52
N GLN A 66 0.75 -11.33 -25.33
CA GLN A 66 -0.39 -11.29 -24.42
C GLN A 66 0.12 -11.15 -22.98
N PRO A 67 -0.34 -10.12 -22.22
CA PRO A 67 0.13 -9.91 -20.86
C PRO A 67 -0.18 -11.10 -19.94
N GLN A 68 0.82 -11.53 -19.17
CA GLN A 68 0.68 -12.64 -18.22
C GLN A 68 1.00 -12.18 -16.81
N ILE A 69 0.15 -12.57 -15.86
CA ILE A 69 0.36 -12.33 -14.43
C ILE A 69 0.96 -13.58 -13.79
N ASN A 70 1.95 -13.41 -12.94
CA ASN A 70 2.51 -14.46 -12.11
C ASN A 70 2.19 -14.13 -10.65
N LEU A 71 1.34 -14.93 -10.02
CA LEU A 71 0.99 -14.83 -8.60
C LEU A 71 1.44 -16.07 -7.82
N ALA A 72 2.61 -16.62 -8.17
CA ALA A 72 3.18 -17.82 -7.58
C ALA A 72 2.12 -18.95 -7.50
N GLY A 73 1.76 -19.39 -6.30
CA GLY A 73 0.77 -20.44 -6.07
C GLY A 73 -0.68 -19.97 -5.92
N HIS A 74 -0.99 -18.67 -6.03
CA HIS A 74 -2.35 -18.17 -5.79
C HIS A 74 -3.31 -18.48 -6.93
N CYS A 75 -2.84 -18.39 -8.17
CA CYS A 75 -3.59 -18.71 -9.36
C CYS A 75 -2.67 -18.85 -10.57
N ASP A 76 -3.15 -19.58 -11.56
CA ASP A 76 -2.51 -19.80 -12.85
C ASP A 76 -3.20 -18.96 -13.94
N SER A 77 -2.39 -18.19 -14.67
CA SER A 77 -2.85 -17.30 -15.73
C SER A 77 -3.37 -18.05 -16.96
N SER A 78 -2.90 -19.27 -17.21
CA SER A 78 -3.28 -20.08 -18.38
C SER A 78 -4.68 -20.70 -18.24
N SER A 79 -5.14 -20.93 -17.01
CA SER A 79 -6.38 -21.65 -16.71
C SER A 79 -7.56 -20.77 -16.30
N ASN A 80 -7.52 -19.46 -16.58
CA ASN A 80 -8.53 -18.47 -16.15
C ASN A 80 -8.77 -18.39 -14.62
N SER A 81 -7.97 -19.08 -13.81
CA SER A 81 -8.16 -19.20 -12.37
C SER A 81 -7.99 -17.85 -11.64
N CYS A 82 -7.20 -16.95 -12.20
CA CYS A 82 -7.01 -15.59 -11.70
C CYS A 82 -8.22 -14.65 -11.89
N LYS A 83 -9.30 -15.07 -12.60
CA LYS A 83 -10.52 -14.23 -12.75
C LYS A 83 -11.13 -13.80 -11.41
N ARG A 84 -11.00 -14.64 -10.37
CA ARG A 84 -11.50 -14.34 -9.02
C ARG A 84 -10.76 -13.17 -8.36
N LEU A 85 -9.55 -12.85 -8.82
CA LEU A 85 -8.76 -11.72 -8.31
C LEU A 85 -9.50 -10.38 -8.47
N GLY A 86 -10.21 -10.18 -9.59
CA GLY A 86 -10.98 -8.96 -9.82
C GLY A 86 -12.07 -8.71 -8.75
N GLN A 87 -12.67 -9.78 -8.21
CA GLN A 87 -13.62 -9.64 -7.09
C GLN A 87 -12.91 -9.25 -5.79
N SER A 88 -11.73 -9.82 -5.52
CA SER A 88 -10.91 -9.44 -4.36
C SER A 88 -10.45 -7.99 -4.44
N ILE A 89 -10.03 -7.52 -5.61
CA ILE A 89 -9.64 -6.12 -5.86
C ILE A 89 -10.81 -5.18 -5.55
N LYS A 90 -12.01 -5.47 -6.07
CA LYS A 90 -13.22 -4.68 -5.77
C LYS A 90 -13.54 -4.65 -4.28
N LYS A 91 -13.33 -5.76 -3.55
CA LYS A 91 -13.51 -5.82 -2.10
C LYS A 91 -12.49 -4.94 -1.35
N CYS A 92 -11.25 -4.88 -1.82
CA CYS A 92 -10.23 -3.97 -1.28
C CYS A 92 -10.58 -2.50 -1.54
N GLN A 93 -10.93 -2.16 -2.79
CA GLN A 93 -11.27 -0.78 -3.18
C GLN A 93 -12.48 -0.24 -2.41
N ARG A 94 -13.52 -1.07 -2.17
CA ARG A 94 -14.68 -0.70 -1.35
C ARG A 94 -14.32 -0.38 0.11
N ARG A 95 -13.16 -0.81 0.59
CA ARG A 95 -12.65 -0.52 1.94
C ARG A 95 -11.72 0.71 1.97
N GLY A 96 -11.53 1.38 0.84
CA GLY A 96 -10.63 2.52 0.72
C GLY A 96 -9.16 2.13 0.49
N THR A 97 -8.85 0.84 0.31
CA THR A 97 -7.49 0.38 -0.04
C THR A 97 -7.24 0.60 -1.53
N LYS A 98 -6.17 1.33 -1.87
CA LYS A 98 -5.71 1.49 -3.25
C LYS A 98 -4.98 0.22 -3.68
N VAL A 99 -5.22 -0.22 -4.92
CA VAL A 99 -4.61 -1.44 -5.46
C VAL A 99 -3.92 -1.09 -6.76
N TYR A 100 -2.62 -1.38 -6.82
CA TYR A 100 -1.80 -1.19 -8.01
C TYR A 100 -1.30 -2.54 -8.51
N LEU A 101 -1.13 -2.66 -9.83
CA LEU A 101 -0.46 -3.80 -10.45
C LEU A 101 0.98 -3.41 -10.69
N GLU A 102 1.91 -4.23 -10.23
CA GLU A 102 3.33 -4.03 -10.48
C GLU A 102 3.84 -4.91 -11.61
N PHE A 103 4.75 -4.31 -12.38
CA PHE A 103 5.43 -4.90 -13.52
C PHE A 103 6.88 -5.06 -13.10
N ILE A 104 7.47 -6.23 -13.30
CA ILE A 104 8.91 -6.37 -13.09
C ILE A 104 9.64 -6.00 -14.37
N CYS A 105 10.57 -5.06 -14.28
CA CYS A 105 11.56 -4.84 -15.32
C CYS A 105 12.88 -5.35 -14.75
N PHE A 106 13.37 -6.49 -15.24
CA PHE A 106 14.71 -6.96 -14.91
C PHE A 106 15.72 -6.14 -15.72
N VAL A 107 15.97 -4.90 -15.29
CA VAL A 107 17.19 -4.19 -15.61
C VAL A 107 18.26 -4.61 -14.61
N PRO A 108 19.54 -4.78 -15.02
CA PRO A 108 20.61 -4.96 -14.06
C PRO A 108 20.53 -3.79 -13.07
N PHE A 109 20.40 -4.16 -11.79
CA PHE A 109 20.30 -3.32 -10.59
C PHE A 109 20.86 -1.92 -10.84
N TYR A 110 20.08 -0.84 -10.63
CA TYR A 110 20.48 0.47 -10.05
C TYR A 110 19.34 1.52 -10.11
N TYR A 111 18.26 1.31 -10.87
CA TYR A 111 17.26 2.39 -11.10
C TYR A 111 15.81 2.11 -10.66
N LEU A 112 15.43 0.86 -10.35
CA LEU A 112 14.02 0.55 -10.05
C LEU A 112 13.59 0.85 -8.60
N LEU A 113 14.55 1.01 -7.67
CA LEU A 113 14.24 1.38 -6.27
C LEU A 113 13.94 2.88 -6.11
N LEU A 114 14.29 3.72 -7.11
CA LEU A 114 14.22 5.18 -6.99
C LEU A 114 12.84 5.74 -7.38
N SER A 115 12.04 5.03 -8.18
CA SER A 115 10.77 5.54 -8.70
C SER A 115 9.66 5.67 -7.63
N PHE A 116 9.74 4.88 -6.55
CA PHE A 116 8.77 4.94 -5.45
C PHE A 116 9.23 5.80 -4.27
N LEU A 117 10.48 6.28 -4.27
CA LEU A 117 11.05 7.10 -3.18
C LEU A 117 11.04 8.60 -3.48
N ILE A 118 10.53 9.04 -4.64
CA ILE A 118 10.49 10.46 -5.05
C ILE A 118 9.08 11.08 -4.91
N PHE A 119 8.06 10.31 -4.53
CA PHE A 119 6.70 10.83 -4.27
C PHE A 119 6.24 10.74 -2.80
N LEU A 120 7.19 10.71 -1.86
CA LEU A 120 6.94 11.02 -0.44
C LEU A 120 7.91 12.11 0.03
#